data_AF-A0A0J6CQJ3-F1
#
_entry.id   AF-A0A0J6CQJ3-F1
#
_cell.length_a   1.000
_cell.length_b   1.000
_cell.length_c   1.000
_cell.angle_alpha   90.00
_cell.angle_beta   90.00
_cell.angle_gamma   90.00
#
_symmetry.space_group_name_H-M   'P 1'
#
loop_
_entity.id
_entity.type
_entity.pdbx_description
1 polymer ?
#
loop_
_entity_poly.entity_id
_entity_poly.type
_entity_poly.pdbx_seq_one_letter_code
_entity_poly.pdbx_strand_id
1 'polypeptide(L)'
;MKYLILALALSFVCSCKQTNDKNIQLVTVDVAKDYPPKEVWLQDIANIEYIPLATTDSVLVNSDFSVVSNDGIVVRGGKVGEILLFDKQGQTLQGRICCQGQGPEEYTAVIFNIVDWQRKEVFIADFTTLKVYDFSGKYLRTLSRQSIMDLNIIDLNRDYLLCSLFKEGNKDPYAPYFLLSKEDGKIDTLSIEIPRCIASDRKIVWDDGHTNNAYGILPQLHSCTDKIWLTDVALDTIFVMHPDLHLEPVMVPLHAPTTNLEAPLLLFRGMNDRYAWISRLPRQVTVKMSDIVANREKREKLYMYDRNADEWCEPVYRNRAINNRKMDPKFINTTAVPYGYGLIELNAMDLAEAYANNQITDEKLKEIASNLKEEDNPVLMILKFKN
;
A
#
# COMPACT_ATOMS: atom_id res chain seq x y z
N MET A 1 -44.30 48.63 -27.88
CA MET A 1 -44.71 47.27 -27.45
C MET A 1 -43.47 46.60 -26.87
N LYS A 2 -43.38 46.54 -25.53
CA LYS A 2 -43.45 45.32 -24.68
C LYS A 2 -42.17 44.47 -24.85
N TYR A 3 -41.31 44.26 -23.86
CA TYR A 3 -41.47 43.87 -22.43
C TYR A 3 -40.26 44.45 -21.64
N LEU A 4 -40.33 45.19 -20.52
CA LEU A 4 -40.71 44.92 -19.12
C LEU A 4 -40.23 43.59 -18.50
N ILE A 5 -39.70 43.70 -17.25
CA ILE A 5 -39.53 42.68 -16.16
C ILE A 5 -38.08 42.14 -16.07
N LEU A 6 -37.37 42.13 -14.93
CA LEU A 6 -37.53 42.66 -13.56
C LEU A 6 -36.12 42.62 -12.93
N ALA A 7 -35.74 43.67 -12.19
CA ALA A 7 -34.74 43.54 -11.14
C ALA A 7 -35.49 43.25 -9.83
N LEU A 8 -35.18 42.15 -9.15
CA LEU A 8 -35.49 41.98 -7.73
C LEU A 8 -34.32 41.25 -7.06
N ALA A 9 -33.49 42.02 -6.36
CA ALA A 9 -32.70 41.51 -5.27
C ALA A 9 -33.65 41.24 -4.09
N LEU A 10 -33.52 40.09 -3.41
CA LEU A 10 -33.61 40.01 -1.95
C LEU A 10 -33.12 38.63 -1.47
N SER A 11 -31.97 38.68 -0.79
CA SER A 11 -31.53 37.83 0.32
C SER A 11 -32.52 36.79 0.85
N PHE A 12 -32.13 35.51 0.76
CA PHE A 12 -32.41 34.53 1.81
C PHE A 12 -31.08 34.09 2.43
N VAL A 13 -30.77 34.70 3.57
CA VAL A 13 -29.84 34.16 4.55
C VAL A 13 -30.56 33.00 5.22
N CYS A 14 -30.45 31.80 4.65
CA CYS A 14 -30.75 30.58 5.39
C CYS A 14 -29.45 30.13 6.04
N SER A 15 -29.23 30.63 7.27
CA SER A 15 -28.32 30.01 8.22
C SER A 15 -28.94 28.68 8.64
N CYS A 16 -28.76 27.67 7.78
CA CYS A 16 -28.72 26.31 8.27
C CYS A 16 -27.41 26.19 9.03
N LYS A 17 -27.52 25.96 10.35
CA LYS A 17 -26.42 25.37 11.12
C LYS A 17 -26.04 24.06 10.44
N GLN A 18 -25.08 24.12 9.54
CA GLN A 18 -24.28 22.95 9.21
C GLN A 18 -23.58 22.59 10.51
N THR A 19 -24.10 21.54 11.15
CA THR A 19 -23.29 20.64 11.97
C THR A 19 -21.93 20.50 11.30
N ASN A 20 -20.85 20.84 12.02
CA ASN A 20 -19.46 20.77 11.58
C ASN A 20 -19.21 19.57 10.64
N ASP A 21 -19.39 19.80 9.34
CA ASP A 21 -18.77 18.98 8.32
C ASP A 21 -17.29 19.29 8.48
N LYS A 22 -16.52 18.30 8.91
CA LYS A 22 -15.06 18.37 8.78
C LYS A 22 -14.82 18.64 7.30
N ASN A 23 -14.55 19.89 6.93
CA ASN A 23 -14.05 20.23 5.60
C ASN A 23 -12.76 19.42 5.44
N ILE A 24 -12.84 18.28 4.75
CA ILE A 24 -11.66 17.52 4.37
C ILE A 24 -10.92 18.42 3.39
N GLN A 25 -9.90 19.10 3.90
CA GLN A 25 -9.09 20.00 3.11
C GLN A 25 -8.41 19.18 2.02
N LEU A 26 -8.77 19.45 0.77
CA LEU A 26 -8.17 18.80 -0.39
C LEU A 26 -6.66 19.08 -0.41
N VAL A 27 -5.84 18.03 -0.45
CA VAL A 27 -4.38 18.19 -0.46
C VAL A 27 -3.94 18.55 -1.87
N THR A 28 -3.16 19.62 -2.02
CA THR A 28 -2.51 19.94 -3.30
C THR A 28 -1.05 19.54 -3.26
N VAL A 29 -0.56 18.88 -4.32
CA VAL A 29 0.84 18.46 -4.44
C VAL A 29 1.48 18.99 -5.72
N ASP A 30 2.58 19.73 -5.58
CA ASP A 30 3.46 20.00 -6.72
C ASP A 30 4.42 18.81 -6.86
N VAL A 31 4.16 17.98 -7.88
CA VAL A 31 4.92 16.76 -8.15
C VAL A 31 6.32 17.07 -8.69
N ALA A 32 6.51 18.22 -9.36
CA ALA A 32 7.80 18.58 -9.95
C ALA A 32 8.74 19.25 -8.94
N LYS A 33 8.19 19.84 -7.88
CA LYS A 33 8.94 20.49 -6.81
C LYS A 33 9.79 19.51 -5.98
N ASP A 34 10.97 19.97 -5.58
CA ASP A 34 11.75 19.34 -4.51
C ASP A 34 11.34 19.92 -3.15
N TYR A 35 11.09 19.04 -2.18
CA TYR A 35 10.82 19.41 -0.80
C TYR A 35 12.07 19.19 0.07
N PRO A 36 12.32 20.04 1.07
CA PRO A 36 13.53 19.94 1.89
C PRO A 36 13.48 18.69 2.79
N PRO A 37 14.65 18.10 3.11
CA PRO A 37 14.71 17.03 4.09
C PRO A 37 14.33 17.54 5.47
N LYS A 38 13.57 16.74 6.23
CA LYS A 38 13.15 17.03 7.60
C LYS A 38 13.31 15.79 8.46
N GLU A 39 13.94 15.92 9.63
CA GLU A 39 13.97 14.83 10.59
C GLU A 39 12.58 14.59 11.16
N VAL A 40 12.13 13.34 11.12
CA VAL A 40 10.82 12.92 11.61
C VAL A 40 11.02 11.82 12.64
N TRP A 41 10.86 12.15 13.92
CA TRP A 41 10.95 11.15 14.98
C TRP A 41 9.64 10.37 15.08
N LEU A 42 9.72 9.04 15.01
CA LEU A 42 8.53 8.17 15.03
C LEU A 42 7.65 8.43 16.26
N GLN A 43 8.26 8.64 17.42
CA GLN A 43 7.58 8.92 18.69
C GLN A 43 6.87 10.30 18.69
N ASP A 44 7.26 11.23 17.82
CA ASP A 44 6.59 12.54 17.71
C ASP A 44 5.30 12.42 16.89
N ILE A 45 5.27 11.53 15.90
CA ILE A 45 4.15 11.37 14.97
C ILE A 45 3.22 10.21 15.31
N ALA A 46 3.63 9.27 16.18
CA ALA A 46 2.86 8.08 16.48
C ALA A 46 3.04 7.59 17.93
N ASN A 47 2.06 6.84 18.42
CA ASN A 47 2.21 5.95 19.56
C ASN A 47 2.70 4.58 19.05
N ILE A 48 3.65 3.97 19.75
CA ILE A 48 4.33 2.74 19.30
C ILE A 48 3.90 1.54 20.13
N GLU A 49 3.65 0.43 19.44
CA GLU A 49 3.44 -0.91 20.00
C GLU A 49 4.40 -1.90 19.32
N TYR A 50 4.82 -2.92 20.07
CA TYR A 50 5.71 -3.97 19.58
C TYR A 50 5.02 -5.33 19.68
N ILE A 51 5.02 -6.08 18.58
CA ILE A 51 4.44 -7.43 18.51
C ILE A 51 5.55 -8.40 18.08
N PRO A 52 6.19 -9.13 19.01
CA PRO A 52 7.10 -10.22 18.64
C PRO A 52 6.28 -11.37 18.08
N LEU A 53 6.66 -11.92 16.93
CA LEU A 53 6.00 -13.09 16.37
C LEU A 53 6.54 -14.36 17.01
N ALA A 54 5.65 -15.33 17.28
CA ALA A 54 6.07 -16.64 17.76
C ALA A 54 6.99 -17.32 16.74
N THR A 55 8.11 -17.85 17.22
CA THR A 55 9.08 -18.59 16.39
C THR A 55 9.11 -20.05 16.81
N THR A 56 8.93 -20.94 15.84
CA THR A 56 9.29 -22.37 15.95
C THR A 56 9.87 -22.83 14.62
N ASP A 57 10.61 -23.96 14.62
CA ASP A 57 11.18 -24.54 13.37
C ASP A 57 10.13 -24.75 12.26
N SER A 58 8.86 -24.94 12.65
CA SER A 58 7.72 -25.15 11.75
C SER A 58 6.95 -23.88 11.35
N VAL A 59 7.28 -22.74 11.96
CA VAL A 59 6.59 -21.44 11.85
C VAL A 59 7.64 -20.33 11.73
N LEU A 60 8.28 -20.28 10.57
CA LEU A 60 9.16 -19.19 10.16
C LEU A 60 8.43 -18.28 9.19
N VAL A 61 8.68 -16.98 9.27
CA VAL A 61 8.08 -15.99 8.36
C VAL A 61 9.10 -15.42 7.39
N ASN A 62 8.60 -14.87 6.29
CA ASN A 62 9.33 -14.04 5.35
C ASN A 62 8.75 -12.61 5.43
N SER A 63 9.56 -11.58 5.19
CA SER A 63 9.28 -10.16 5.50
C SER A 63 8.18 -9.46 4.66
N ASP A 64 7.33 -10.24 3.98
CA ASP A 64 6.22 -9.76 3.16
C ASP A 64 4.89 -9.89 3.91
N PHE A 65 4.64 -8.98 4.85
CA PHE A 65 3.36 -8.86 5.56
C PHE A 65 2.29 -8.25 4.65
N SER A 66 1.17 -8.96 4.50
CA SER A 66 0.03 -8.50 3.70
C SER A 66 -1.05 -7.84 4.55
N VAL A 67 -1.22 -8.28 5.81
CA VAL A 67 -2.21 -7.73 6.74
C VAL A 67 -1.66 -7.80 8.17
N VAL A 68 -1.86 -6.75 8.96
CA VAL A 68 -1.60 -6.64 10.39
C VAL A 68 -2.74 -5.83 10.97
N SER A 69 -3.71 -6.50 11.59
CA SER A 69 -4.98 -5.90 12.01
C SER A 69 -5.47 -6.49 13.34
N ASN A 70 -6.63 -6.01 13.82
CA ASN A 70 -7.25 -6.58 15.03
C ASN A 70 -7.75 -8.01 14.85
N ASP A 71 -8.00 -8.45 13.62
CA ASP A 71 -8.45 -9.82 13.32
C ASP A 71 -7.29 -10.81 13.25
N GLY A 72 -6.10 -10.33 12.88
CA GLY A 72 -4.89 -11.13 12.81
C GLY A 72 -3.79 -10.54 11.93
N ILE A 73 -2.72 -11.32 11.80
CA ILE A 73 -1.53 -11.00 11.01
C ILE A 73 -1.39 -12.03 9.90
N VAL A 74 -1.18 -11.58 8.66
CA VAL A 74 -1.02 -12.42 7.47
C VAL A 74 0.34 -12.14 6.85
N VAL A 75 1.14 -13.18 6.71
CA VAL A 75 2.51 -13.06 6.24
C VAL A 75 2.88 -14.27 5.40
N ARG A 76 3.82 -14.10 4.46
CA ARG A 76 4.43 -15.24 3.78
C ARG A 76 5.24 -16.08 4.77
N GLY A 77 5.09 -17.38 4.71
CA GLY A 77 5.90 -18.30 5.51
C GLY A 77 7.30 -18.51 4.92
N GLY A 78 8.15 -19.19 5.68
CA GLY A 78 9.49 -19.57 5.24
C GLY A 78 9.49 -20.67 4.17
N LYS A 79 8.39 -21.44 4.04
CA LYS A 79 8.25 -22.40 2.94
C LYS A 79 7.78 -21.70 1.67
N VAL A 80 8.25 -22.20 0.52
CA VAL A 80 7.85 -21.65 -0.79
C VAL A 80 6.33 -21.75 -0.96
N GLY A 81 5.71 -20.61 -1.24
CA GLY A 81 4.27 -20.50 -1.44
C GLY A 81 3.44 -20.58 -0.16
N GLU A 82 4.05 -20.52 1.01
CA GLU A 82 3.33 -20.59 2.28
C GLU A 82 2.76 -19.23 2.68
N ILE A 83 1.54 -19.24 3.22
CA ILE A 83 0.88 -18.10 3.87
C ILE A 83 0.50 -18.53 5.28
N LEU A 84 0.95 -17.76 6.26
CA LEU A 84 0.69 -17.95 7.67
C LEU A 84 -0.29 -16.88 8.15
N LEU A 85 -1.33 -17.31 8.87
CA LEU A 85 -2.33 -16.44 9.46
C LEU A 85 -2.20 -16.58 10.98
N PHE A 86 -1.65 -15.57 11.64
CA PHE A 86 -1.54 -15.50 13.09
C PHE A 86 -2.74 -14.79 13.70
N ASP A 87 -2.94 -14.98 15.01
CA ASP A 87 -3.73 -14.07 15.83
C ASP A 87 -3.13 -12.66 15.83
N LYS A 88 -3.90 -11.68 16.33
CA LYS A 88 -3.47 -10.29 16.43
C LYS A 88 -2.29 -10.06 17.40
N GLN A 89 -1.93 -11.05 18.22
CA GLN A 89 -0.75 -11.00 19.10
C GLN A 89 0.48 -11.65 18.44
N GLY A 90 0.34 -12.24 17.24
CA GLY A 90 1.41 -12.96 16.57
C GLY A 90 1.80 -14.28 17.23
N GLN A 91 1.00 -14.81 18.17
CA GLN A 91 1.41 -15.94 19.01
C GLN A 91 0.87 -17.29 18.52
N THR A 92 -0.36 -17.31 18.01
CA THR A 92 -1.04 -18.54 17.60
C THR A 92 -1.37 -18.50 16.11
N LEU A 93 -1.15 -19.60 15.39
CA LEU A 93 -1.66 -19.74 14.03
C LEU A 93 -3.17 -20.00 14.04
N GLN A 94 -3.90 -19.10 13.39
CA GLN A 94 -5.33 -19.25 13.06
C GLN A 94 -5.54 -20.01 11.75
N GLY A 95 -4.53 -20.01 10.86
CA GLY A 95 -4.59 -20.68 9.56
C GLY A 95 -3.24 -20.78 8.87
N ARG A 96 -3.17 -21.67 7.88
CA ARG A 96 -1.97 -21.93 7.08
C ARG A 96 -2.36 -22.41 5.70
N ILE A 97 -1.88 -21.74 4.66
CA ILE A 97 -2.05 -22.14 3.26
C ILE A 97 -0.67 -22.53 2.72
N CYS A 98 -0.51 -23.75 2.23
CA CYS A 98 0.76 -24.25 1.70
C CYS A 98 0.51 -25.32 0.62
N CYS A 99 -0.30 -24.97 -0.37
CA CYS A 99 -0.76 -25.87 -1.44
C CYS A 99 -0.07 -25.54 -2.77
N GLN A 100 1.24 -25.25 -2.73
CA GLN A 100 1.99 -24.97 -3.95
C GLN A 100 2.24 -26.25 -4.74
N GLY A 101 1.90 -26.24 -6.04
CA GLY A 101 2.05 -27.36 -6.94
C GLY A 101 1.48 -27.09 -8.33
N GLN A 102 1.16 -28.14 -9.07
CA GLN A 102 0.69 -28.08 -10.47
C GLN A 102 -0.69 -28.74 -10.67
N GLY A 103 -1.28 -29.25 -9.59
CA GLY A 103 -2.62 -29.82 -9.59
C GLY A 103 -3.73 -28.77 -9.76
N PRO A 104 -4.96 -29.22 -10.08
CA PRO A 104 -6.08 -28.30 -10.35
C PRO A 104 -6.50 -27.46 -9.14
N GLU A 105 -6.22 -27.92 -7.91
CA GLU A 105 -6.53 -27.26 -6.64
C GLU A 105 -5.31 -26.57 -6.01
N GLU A 106 -4.16 -26.67 -6.66
CA GLU A 106 -2.89 -26.10 -6.20
C GLU A 106 -2.60 -24.79 -6.93
N TYR A 107 -1.79 -23.92 -6.34
CA TYR A 107 -1.26 -22.72 -7.01
C TYR A 107 0.20 -22.90 -7.35
N THR A 108 0.64 -22.28 -8.44
CA THR A 108 2.04 -22.44 -8.90
C THR A 108 3.00 -21.47 -8.21
N ALA A 109 2.50 -20.31 -7.79
CA ALA A 109 3.21 -19.28 -7.07
C ALA A 109 2.21 -18.42 -6.28
N VAL A 110 2.69 -17.70 -5.27
CA VAL A 110 1.92 -16.63 -4.63
C VAL A 110 2.43 -15.30 -5.17
N ILE A 111 1.68 -14.69 -6.09
CA ILE A 111 1.96 -13.34 -6.57
C ILE A 111 1.52 -12.33 -5.51
N PHE A 112 0.28 -12.48 -5.04
CA PHE A 112 -0.23 -11.82 -3.84
C PHE A 112 -1.36 -12.64 -3.23
N ASN A 113 -1.79 -12.25 -2.04
CA ASN A 113 -2.89 -12.86 -1.33
C ASN A 113 -3.86 -11.78 -0.80
N ILE A 114 -5.12 -12.18 -0.63
CA ILE A 114 -6.15 -11.39 0.05
C ILE A 114 -6.78 -12.29 1.11
N VAL A 115 -7.07 -11.75 2.29
CA VAL A 115 -7.69 -12.51 3.38
C VAL A 115 -8.99 -11.84 3.76
N ASP A 116 -10.08 -12.62 3.74
CA ASP A 116 -11.37 -12.21 4.29
C ASP A 116 -11.60 -12.94 5.62
N TRP A 117 -11.42 -12.21 6.72
CA TRP A 117 -11.57 -12.74 8.07
C TRP A 117 -13.01 -13.16 8.40
N GLN A 118 -14.00 -12.49 7.82
CA GLN A 118 -15.41 -12.80 8.07
C GLN A 118 -15.83 -14.09 7.37
N ARG A 119 -15.39 -14.27 6.13
CA ARG A 119 -15.64 -15.50 5.35
C ARG A 119 -14.70 -16.64 5.75
N LYS A 120 -13.60 -16.34 6.45
CA LYS A 120 -12.49 -17.26 6.72
C LYS A 120 -11.91 -17.86 5.44
N GLU A 121 -11.74 -16.99 4.45
CA GLU A 121 -11.25 -17.34 3.12
C GLU A 121 -9.94 -16.62 2.82
N VAL A 122 -9.04 -17.31 2.13
CA VAL A 122 -7.79 -16.78 1.60
C VAL A 122 -7.82 -16.90 0.08
N PHE A 123 -7.70 -15.77 -0.60
CA PHE A 123 -7.58 -15.69 -2.04
C PHE A 123 -6.11 -15.66 -2.39
N ILE A 124 -5.64 -16.64 -3.15
CA ILE A 124 -4.28 -16.75 -3.64
C ILE A 124 -4.29 -16.45 -5.12
N ALA A 125 -3.59 -15.38 -5.51
CA ALA A 125 -3.40 -15.02 -6.90
C ALA A 125 -2.07 -15.63 -7.38
N ASP A 126 -2.15 -16.51 -8.38
CA ASP A 126 -0.99 -16.98 -9.12
C ASP A 126 -0.92 -16.29 -10.49
N PHE A 127 -0.05 -16.72 -11.41
CA PHE A 127 0.10 -16.05 -12.70
C PHE A 127 -1.18 -16.04 -13.56
N THR A 128 -2.06 -17.02 -13.40
CA THR A 128 -3.17 -17.28 -14.34
C THR A 128 -4.51 -17.52 -13.67
N THR A 129 -4.55 -17.56 -12.34
CA THR A 129 -5.74 -17.89 -11.58
C THR A 129 -5.81 -17.12 -10.27
N LEU A 130 -7.03 -16.90 -9.82
CA LEU A 130 -7.34 -16.49 -8.45
C LEU A 130 -8.08 -17.65 -7.78
N LYS A 131 -7.43 -18.32 -6.84
CA LYS A 131 -7.97 -19.48 -6.13
C LYS A 131 -8.34 -19.11 -4.70
N VAL A 132 -9.37 -19.76 -4.17
CA VAL A 132 -9.88 -19.50 -2.82
C VAL A 132 -9.71 -20.76 -1.96
N TYR A 133 -9.17 -20.57 -0.78
CA TYR A 133 -8.95 -21.60 0.24
C TYR A 133 -9.61 -21.18 1.54
N ASP A 134 -10.01 -22.13 2.38
CA ASP A 134 -10.32 -21.82 3.78
C ASP A 134 -9.03 -21.69 4.61
N PHE A 135 -9.16 -21.27 5.87
CA PHE A 135 -8.01 -21.10 6.77
C PHE A 135 -7.25 -22.40 7.09
N SER A 136 -7.85 -23.57 6.84
CA SER A 136 -7.17 -24.86 6.99
C SER A 136 -6.28 -25.22 5.80
N GLY A 137 -6.33 -24.43 4.72
CA GLY A 137 -5.65 -24.70 3.46
C GLY A 137 -6.47 -25.56 2.50
N LYS A 138 -7.75 -25.84 2.80
CA LYS A 138 -8.60 -26.62 1.90
C LYS A 138 -9.05 -25.73 0.75
N TYR A 139 -8.85 -26.21 -0.47
CA TYR A 139 -9.37 -25.56 -1.68
C TYR A 139 -10.90 -25.49 -1.64
N LEU A 140 -11.44 -24.32 -2.00
CA LEU A 140 -12.87 -24.08 -2.09
C LEU A 140 -13.31 -23.92 -3.54
N ARG A 141 -12.67 -23.02 -4.29
CA ARG A 141 -13.04 -22.68 -5.67
C ARG A 141 -11.93 -21.90 -6.40
N THR A 142 -12.05 -21.83 -7.73
CA THR A 142 -11.26 -20.93 -8.58
C THR A 142 -12.17 -19.80 -9.03
N LEU A 143 -11.85 -18.57 -8.63
CA LEU A 143 -12.68 -17.38 -8.87
C LEU A 143 -12.44 -16.73 -10.24
N SER A 144 -11.19 -16.79 -10.71
CA SER A 144 -10.79 -16.26 -12.01
C SER A 144 -9.73 -17.14 -12.66
N ARG A 145 -9.73 -17.17 -14.00
CA ARG A 145 -8.71 -17.80 -14.85
C ARG A 145 -8.06 -16.79 -15.80
N GLN A 146 -8.14 -15.51 -15.47
CA GLN A 146 -7.52 -14.44 -16.22
C GLN A 146 -6.06 -14.27 -15.78
N SER A 147 -5.22 -13.73 -16.67
CA SER A 147 -3.88 -13.28 -16.32
C SER A 147 -3.96 -12.28 -15.16
N ILE A 148 -3.37 -12.63 -14.02
CA ILE A 148 -3.34 -11.76 -12.84
C ILE A 148 -2.30 -10.64 -13.02
N MET A 149 -1.33 -10.84 -13.92
CA MET A 149 -0.23 -9.90 -14.15
C MET A 149 -0.69 -8.52 -14.59
N ASP A 150 -1.87 -8.42 -15.19
CA ASP A 150 -2.44 -7.16 -15.71
C ASP A 150 -3.50 -6.57 -14.75
N LEU A 151 -3.72 -7.19 -13.60
CA LEU A 151 -4.78 -6.84 -12.66
C LEU A 151 -4.21 -6.27 -11.36
N ASN A 152 -4.84 -5.21 -10.86
CA ASN A 152 -4.83 -4.93 -9.42
C ASN A 152 -6.11 -5.50 -8.81
N ILE A 153 -6.00 -6.18 -7.67
CA ILE A 153 -7.13 -6.81 -6.98
C ILE A 153 -7.00 -6.51 -5.50
N ILE A 154 -8.04 -5.95 -4.91
CA ILE A 154 -8.09 -5.54 -3.50
C ILE A 154 -9.42 -6.00 -2.89
N ASP A 155 -9.42 -6.28 -1.59
CA ASP A 155 -10.66 -6.55 -0.87
C ASP A 155 -11.52 -5.28 -0.75
N LEU A 156 -12.76 -5.31 -1.27
CA LEU A 156 -13.68 -4.17 -1.17
C LEU A 156 -14.62 -4.32 0.02
N ASN A 157 -15.32 -5.44 0.08
CA ASN A 157 -16.32 -5.73 1.09
C ASN A 157 -16.58 -7.24 1.16
N ARG A 158 -17.55 -7.64 1.98
CA ARG A 158 -17.91 -9.05 2.18
C ARG A 158 -18.25 -9.81 0.89
N ASP A 159 -18.80 -9.14 -0.11
CA ASP A 159 -19.38 -9.80 -1.28
C ASP A 159 -18.50 -9.66 -2.54
N TYR A 160 -17.66 -8.62 -2.59
CA TYR A 160 -16.90 -8.26 -3.79
C TYR A 160 -15.43 -7.96 -3.50
N LEU A 161 -14.59 -8.31 -4.46
CA LEU A 161 -13.26 -7.73 -4.65
C LEU A 161 -13.38 -6.55 -5.61
N LEU A 162 -12.57 -5.51 -5.41
CA LEU A 162 -12.38 -4.44 -6.39
C LEU A 162 -11.17 -4.77 -7.25
N CYS A 163 -11.36 -4.75 -8.56
CA CYS A 163 -10.32 -5.02 -9.54
C CYS A 163 -10.12 -3.81 -10.46
N SER A 164 -8.91 -3.69 -11.01
CA SER A 164 -8.64 -2.81 -12.15
C SER A 164 -7.81 -3.54 -13.18
N LEU A 165 -8.13 -3.36 -14.47
CA LEU A 165 -7.36 -3.89 -15.60
C LEU A 165 -6.47 -2.81 -16.20
N PHE A 166 -5.16 -3.01 -16.11
CA PHE A 166 -4.20 -2.15 -16.79
C PHE A 166 -4.19 -2.45 -18.29
N LYS A 167 -4.50 -1.45 -19.12
CA LYS A 167 -4.47 -1.58 -20.58
C LYS A 167 -3.23 -0.90 -21.16
N GLU A 168 -2.13 -1.64 -21.23
CA GLU A 168 -0.86 -1.13 -21.74
C GLU A 168 -1.02 -0.47 -23.12
N GLY A 169 -0.46 0.74 -23.27
CA GLY A 169 -0.42 1.47 -24.53
C GLY A 169 -1.77 2.04 -25.00
N ASN A 170 -2.86 1.83 -24.25
CA ASN A 170 -4.17 2.32 -24.64
C ASN A 170 -4.23 3.86 -24.66
N LYS A 171 -4.66 4.45 -25.77
CA LYS A 171 -4.67 5.91 -25.98
C LYS A 171 -6.03 6.56 -25.75
N ASP A 172 -7.09 5.76 -25.82
CA ASP A 172 -8.47 6.20 -25.68
C ASP A 172 -8.97 6.02 -24.25
N PRO A 173 -9.98 6.80 -23.82
CA PRO A 173 -10.62 6.59 -22.53
C PRO A 173 -11.15 5.16 -22.38
N TYR A 174 -11.01 4.59 -21.18
CA TYR A 174 -11.49 3.25 -20.88
C TYR A 174 -11.89 3.13 -19.41
N ALA A 175 -12.85 2.26 -19.12
CA ALA A 175 -13.22 1.88 -17.76
C ALA A 175 -12.38 0.67 -17.31
N PRO A 176 -11.36 0.84 -16.44
CA PRO A 176 -10.54 -0.27 -15.98
C PRO A 176 -11.16 -1.00 -14.79
N TYR A 177 -12.02 -0.33 -14.01
CA TYR A 177 -12.46 -0.77 -12.69
C TYR A 177 -13.67 -1.68 -12.79
N PHE A 178 -13.67 -2.77 -12.03
CA PHE A 178 -14.80 -3.69 -11.96
C PHE A 178 -14.86 -4.40 -10.61
N LEU A 179 -16.06 -4.80 -10.23
CA LEU A 179 -16.30 -5.68 -9.09
C LEU A 179 -16.19 -7.13 -9.54
N LEU A 180 -15.51 -7.95 -8.75
CA LEU A 180 -15.48 -9.39 -8.91
C LEU A 180 -16.20 -10.03 -7.72
N SER A 181 -17.33 -10.70 -7.96
CA SER A 181 -18.06 -11.39 -6.90
C SER A 181 -17.17 -12.45 -6.28
N LYS A 182 -17.06 -12.44 -4.94
CA LYS A 182 -16.32 -13.47 -4.19
C LYS A 182 -16.99 -14.84 -4.27
N GLU A 183 -18.29 -14.89 -4.54
CA GLU A 183 -19.05 -16.14 -4.55
C GLU A 183 -18.82 -16.94 -5.83
N ASP A 184 -19.05 -16.32 -6.99
CA ASP A 184 -19.09 -17.01 -8.28
C ASP A 184 -18.19 -16.41 -9.36
N GLY A 185 -17.43 -15.36 -9.03
CA GLY A 185 -16.52 -14.70 -9.98
C GLY A 185 -17.22 -13.88 -11.06
N LYS A 186 -18.52 -13.57 -10.92
CA LYS A 186 -19.19 -12.63 -11.82
C LYS A 186 -18.57 -11.25 -11.75
N ILE A 187 -18.46 -10.62 -12.92
CA ILE A 187 -17.87 -9.30 -13.11
C ILE A 187 -18.99 -8.26 -13.30
N ASP A 188 -18.86 -7.14 -12.60
CA ASP A 188 -19.68 -5.94 -12.80
C ASP A 188 -18.77 -4.72 -13.02
N THR A 189 -18.81 -4.13 -14.22
CA THR A 189 -17.90 -3.05 -14.60
C THR A 189 -18.38 -1.70 -14.06
N LEU A 190 -17.48 -0.99 -13.39
CA LEU A 190 -17.76 0.34 -12.87
C LEU A 190 -17.61 1.38 -13.98
N SER A 191 -18.51 2.38 -13.99
CA SER A 191 -18.50 3.47 -14.99
C SER A 191 -17.53 4.59 -14.63
N ILE A 192 -16.30 4.23 -14.21
CA ILE A 192 -15.23 5.18 -13.87
C ILE A 192 -14.17 5.07 -14.95
N GLU A 193 -13.93 6.15 -15.67
CA GLU A 193 -13.01 6.16 -16.82
C GLU A 193 -11.63 6.71 -16.46
N ILE A 194 -10.61 6.10 -17.07
CA ILE A 194 -9.27 6.64 -17.16
C ILE A 194 -9.08 7.19 -18.58
N PRO A 195 -8.55 8.42 -18.75
CA PRO A 195 -8.50 9.08 -20.05
C PRO A 195 -7.53 8.42 -21.05
N ARG A 196 -6.47 7.75 -20.56
CA ARG A 196 -5.47 7.04 -21.35
C ARG A 196 -4.51 6.26 -20.43
N CYS A 197 -3.80 5.30 -20.97
CA CYS A 197 -2.67 4.67 -20.28
C CYS A 197 -1.48 5.64 -20.16
N ILE A 198 -0.94 5.77 -18.95
CA ILE A 198 0.36 6.39 -18.68
C ILE A 198 1.20 5.37 -17.92
N ALA A 199 2.44 5.15 -18.38
CA ALA A 199 3.38 4.22 -17.79
C ALA A 199 4.75 4.86 -17.57
N SER A 200 5.54 4.22 -16.70
CA SER A 200 6.97 4.49 -16.60
C SER A 200 7.71 3.92 -17.83
N ASP A 201 8.73 4.61 -18.31
CA ASP A 201 9.63 4.16 -19.38
C ASP A 201 11.00 3.89 -18.75
N ARG A 202 11.11 2.75 -18.06
CA ARG A 202 12.35 2.29 -17.44
C ARG A 202 13.08 1.33 -18.37
N LYS A 203 14.38 1.54 -18.53
CA LYS A 203 15.30 0.71 -19.31
C LYS A 203 16.43 0.23 -18.43
N ILE A 204 16.68 -1.07 -18.47
CA ILE A 204 17.82 -1.70 -17.81
C ILE A 204 18.87 -1.98 -18.86
N VAL A 205 20.08 -1.46 -18.65
CA VAL A 205 21.26 -1.74 -19.46
C VAL A 205 22.12 -2.77 -18.76
N TRP A 206 22.41 -3.87 -19.42
CA TRP A 206 23.23 -4.95 -18.87
C TRP A 206 24.70 -4.74 -19.19
N ASP A 207 25.58 -5.46 -18.50
CA ASP A 207 27.03 -5.23 -18.60
C ASP A 207 27.61 -5.60 -19.98
N ASP A 208 26.94 -6.46 -20.74
CA ASP A 208 27.26 -6.81 -22.14
C ASP A 208 26.66 -5.80 -23.16
N GLY A 209 25.98 -4.76 -22.68
CA GLY A 209 25.36 -3.71 -23.50
C GLY A 209 23.94 -4.02 -23.97
N HIS A 210 23.35 -5.20 -23.70
CA HIS A 210 21.95 -5.44 -24.04
C HIS A 210 21.02 -4.58 -23.18
N THR A 211 19.82 -4.28 -23.70
CA THR A 211 18.84 -3.46 -22.99
C THR A 211 17.49 -4.14 -22.93
N ASN A 212 16.87 -4.12 -21.75
CA ASN A 212 15.50 -4.59 -21.55
C ASN A 212 14.64 -3.42 -21.09
N ASN A 213 13.43 -3.29 -21.63
CA ASN A 213 12.42 -2.43 -21.04
C ASN A 213 11.90 -3.10 -19.77
N ALA A 214 11.89 -2.36 -18.67
CA ALA A 214 11.34 -2.77 -17.38
C ALA A 214 10.12 -1.91 -17.08
N TYR A 215 9.13 -1.96 -17.98
CA TYR A 215 7.85 -1.29 -17.78
C TYR A 215 7.25 -1.77 -16.46
N GLY A 216 7.24 -0.91 -15.45
CA GLY A 216 6.49 -1.16 -14.23
C GLY A 216 5.04 -0.78 -14.47
N ILE A 217 4.12 -1.72 -14.31
CA ILE A 217 2.69 -1.39 -14.18
C ILE A 217 2.56 -0.46 -12.98
N LEU A 218 1.99 0.72 -13.22
CA LEU A 218 1.69 1.65 -12.15
C LEU A 218 0.33 1.29 -11.57
N PRO A 219 0.21 1.20 -10.23
CA PRO A 219 -1.02 0.76 -9.61
C PRO A 219 -2.14 1.77 -9.86
N GLN A 220 -3.28 1.30 -10.34
CA GLN A 220 -4.48 2.12 -10.55
C GLN A 220 -5.32 2.24 -9.27
N LEU A 221 -4.98 1.41 -8.28
CA LEU A 221 -5.57 1.33 -6.96
C LEU A 221 -4.46 1.32 -5.90
N HIS A 222 -4.74 1.96 -4.78
CA HIS A 222 -3.95 1.82 -3.55
C HIS A 222 -4.88 1.46 -2.40
N SER A 223 -4.39 0.73 -1.40
CA SER A 223 -5.18 0.41 -0.22
C SER A 223 -4.33 0.22 1.02
N CYS A 224 -4.97 0.48 2.14
CA CYS A 224 -4.63 -0.09 3.43
C CYS A 224 -5.69 -1.18 3.75
N THR A 225 -5.64 -1.82 4.91
CA THR A 225 -6.49 -3.00 5.15
C THR A 225 -7.99 -2.69 5.22
N ASP A 226 -8.38 -1.42 5.36
CA ASP A 226 -9.76 -0.96 5.57
C ASP A 226 -10.15 0.29 4.77
N LYS A 227 -9.28 0.78 3.87
CA LYS A 227 -9.58 1.87 2.93
C LYS A 227 -8.91 1.68 1.58
N ILE A 228 -9.57 2.22 0.56
CA ILE A 228 -9.17 2.10 -0.84
C ILE A 228 -9.11 3.49 -1.48
N TRP A 229 -8.13 3.68 -2.35
CA TRP A 229 -7.97 4.88 -3.16
C TRP A 229 -7.82 4.54 -4.63
N LEU A 230 -8.35 5.43 -5.47
CA LEU A 230 -8.16 5.42 -6.93
C LEU A 230 -7.01 6.37 -7.21
N THR A 231 -5.91 5.83 -7.74
CA THR A 231 -4.61 6.51 -7.75
C THR A 231 -3.90 6.44 -9.09
N ASP A 232 -4.62 6.13 -10.17
CA ASP A 232 -3.99 6.04 -11.49
C ASP A 232 -3.34 7.38 -11.87
N VAL A 233 -2.10 7.31 -12.33
CA VAL A 233 -1.27 8.48 -12.64
C VAL A 233 -1.80 9.31 -13.82
N ALA A 234 -2.77 8.79 -14.57
CA ALA A 234 -3.49 9.51 -15.62
C ALA A 234 -4.72 10.27 -15.12
N LEU A 235 -5.09 10.15 -13.84
CA LEU A 235 -6.14 10.94 -13.21
C LEU A 235 -5.58 12.24 -12.62
N ASP A 236 -6.36 13.31 -12.72
CA ASP A 236 -6.04 14.62 -12.16
C ASP A 236 -6.44 14.77 -10.68
N THR A 237 -6.97 13.70 -10.08
CA THR A 237 -7.46 13.68 -8.72
C THR A 237 -7.33 12.26 -8.17
N ILE A 238 -6.85 12.16 -6.94
CA ILE A 238 -6.88 10.92 -6.16
C ILE A 238 -8.17 10.94 -5.33
N PHE A 239 -8.91 9.84 -5.40
CA PHE A 239 -10.16 9.66 -4.68
C PHE A 239 -10.01 8.57 -3.63
N VAL A 240 -10.61 8.75 -2.46
CA VAL A 240 -10.95 7.62 -1.61
C VAL A 240 -12.26 7.01 -2.12
N MET A 241 -12.31 5.68 -2.23
CA MET A 241 -13.53 4.95 -2.56
C MET A 241 -14.14 4.39 -1.28
N HIS A 242 -15.39 4.73 -1.04
CA HIS A 242 -16.17 4.22 0.08
C HIS A 242 -16.81 2.87 -0.29
N PRO A 243 -17.21 2.03 0.69
CA PRO A 243 -17.77 0.70 0.41
C PRO A 243 -19.06 0.69 -0.43
N ASP A 244 -19.80 1.81 -0.44
CA ASP A 244 -20.97 2.06 -1.26
C ASP A 244 -20.63 2.63 -2.65
N LEU A 245 -19.34 2.61 -3.01
CA LEU A 245 -18.76 3.08 -4.27
C LEU A 245 -18.78 4.60 -4.46
N HIS A 246 -19.19 5.36 -3.44
CA HIS A 246 -19.03 6.81 -3.46
C HIS A 246 -17.54 7.19 -3.52
N LEU A 247 -17.21 8.16 -4.38
CA LEU A 247 -15.87 8.70 -4.54
C LEU A 247 -15.76 10.08 -3.90
N GLU A 248 -14.77 10.23 -3.04
CA GLU A 248 -14.48 11.51 -2.41
C GLU A 248 -13.05 11.97 -2.76
N PRO A 249 -12.88 13.19 -3.30
CA PRO A 249 -11.57 13.69 -3.70
C PRO A 249 -10.73 14.03 -2.47
N VAL A 250 -9.49 13.55 -2.42
CA VAL A 250 -8.60 13.73 -1.26
C VAL A 250 -7.28 14.41 -1.58
N MET A 251 -6.81 14.31 -2.84
CA MET A 251 -5.59 14.95 -3.28
C MET A 251 -5.65 15.31 -4.78
N VAL A 252 -5.08 16.46 -5.14
CA VAL A 252 -4.93 16.92 -6.52
C VAL A 252 -3.47 17.31 -6.80
N PRO A 253 -2.85 16.83 -7.90
CA PRO A 253 -1.61 17.40 -8.39
C PRO A 253 -1.85 18.83 -8.89
N LEU A 254 -0.86 19.70 -8.67
CA LEU A 254 -0.90 21.11 -9.11
C LEU A 254 -1.05 21.24 -10.63
N HIS A 255 -0.57 20.25 -11.37
CA HIS A 255 -0.64 20.20 -12.83
C HIS A 255 -1.35 18.92 -13.25
N ALA A 256 -2.24 19.04 -14.24
CA ALA A 256 -2.93 17.90 -14.82
C ALA A 256 -1.94 16.86 -15.40
N PRO A 257 -2.29 15.55 -15.35
CA PRO A 257 -1.50 14.50 -15.98
C PRO A 257 -1.21 14.79 -17.45
N THR A 258 0.01 14.49 -17.87
CA THR A 258 0.51 14.83 -19.21
C THR A 258 1.20 13.64 -19.88
N THR A 259 1.20 13.64 -21.22
CA THR A 259 1.96 12.68 -22.03
C THR A 259 3.43 13.06 -22.19
N ASN A 260 3.86 14.21 -21.64
CA ASN A 260 5.26 14.61 -21.64
C ASN A 260 6.14 13.59 -20.88
N LEU A 261 7.14 13.04 -21.56
CA LEU A 261 8.04 12.02 -21.02
C LEU A 261 8.99 12.56 -19.95
N GLU A 262 9.22 13.88 -19.91
CA GLU A 262 10.05 14.54 -18.88
C GLU A 262 9.26 14.88 -17.61
N ALA A 263 7.92 14.85 -17.67
CA ALA A 263 7.10 15.14 -16.50
C ALA A 263 7.17 13.96 -15.50
N PRO A 264 7.45 14.20 -14.21
CA PRO A 264 7.45 13.15 -13.21
C PRO A 264 6.03 12.63 -12.96
N LEU A 265 5.95 11.39 -12.50
CA LEU A 265 4.68 10.75 -12.13
C LEU A 265 4.48 10.81 -10.63
N LEU A 266 3.23 11.07 -10.24
CA LEU A 266 2.78 11.05 -8.85
C LEU A 266 2.38 9.62 -8.48
N LEU A 267 3.15 8.97 -7.62
CA LEU A 267 2.73 7.70 -7.02
C LEU A 267 2.20 7.95 -5.61
N PHE A 268 0.94 7.65 -5.37
CA PHE A 268 0.36 7.73 -4.04
C PHE A 268 0.87 6.61 -3.14
N ARG A 269 1.24 6.95 -1.90
CA ARG A 269 1.80 6.01 -0.90
C ARG A 269 0.96 5.91 0.37
N GLY A 270 -0.29 6.36 0.31
CA GLY A 270 -1.23 6.32 1.43
C GLY A 270 -1.37 7.66 2.14
N MET A 271 -2.36 7.74 3.01
CA MET A 271 -2.62 8.90 3.84
C MET A 271 -3.39 8.51 5.10
N ASN A 272 -3.43 9.42 6.06
CA ASN A 272 -4.34 9.40 7.20
C ASN A 272 -4.95 10.80 7.42
N ASP A 273 -5.61 10.99 8.57
CA ASP A 273 -6.26 12.25 8.93
C ASP A 273 -5.29 13.44 8.96
N ARG A 274 -4.01 13.20 9.27
CA ARG A 274 -2.98 14.24 9.41
C ARG A 274 -1.91 14.18 8.32
N TYR A 275 -1.42 13.00 7.99
CA TYR A 275 -0.28 12.82 7.10
C TYR A 275 -0.69 12.27 5.74
N ALA A 276 0.04 12.64 4.69
CA ALA A 276 -0.06 11.98 3.38
C ALA A 276 1.34 11.68 2.86
N TRP A 277 1.48 10.56 2.14
CA TRP A 277 2.74 10.14 1.55
C TRP A 277 2.59 9.97 0.04
N ILE A 278 3.61 10.44 -0.69
CA ILE A 278 3.69 10.29 -2.14
C ILE A 278 5.14 10.00 -2.55
N SER A 279 5.32 9.24 -3.61
CA SER A 279 6.60 9.11 -4.30
C SER A 279 6.58 9.90 -5.60
N ARG A 280 7.65 10.64 -5.86
CA ARG A 280 7.92 11.22 -7.18
C ARG A 280 8.72 10.23 -8.01
N LEU A 281 8.10 9.70 -9.06
CA LEU A 281 8.75 8.80 -10.00
C LEU A 281 9.27 9.57 -11.22
N PRO A 282 10.57 9.49 -11.53
CA PRO A 282 11.04 9.91 -12.85
C PRO A 282 10.42 8.99 -13.92
N ARG A 283 9.86 9.59 -14.96
CA ARG A 283 9.13 8.85 -16.00
C ARG A 283 10.06 8.11 -16.95
N GLN A 284 11.18 8.72 -17.35
CA GLN A 284 12.23 8.06 -18.11
C GLN A 284 13.42 7.75 -17.22
N VAL A 285 13.75 6.47 -17.11
CA VAL A 285 14.88 6.01 -16.30
C VAL A 285 15.67 4.98 -17.07
N THR A 286 16.91 5.30 -17.42
CA THR A 286 17.87 4.30 -17.89
C THR A 286 18.84 4.01 -16.75
N VAL A 287 18.92 2.76 -16.32
CA VAL A 287 19.79 2.32 -15.22
C VAL A 287 20.62 1.13 -15.66
N LYS A 288 21.88 1.07 -15.25
CA LYS A 288 22.71 -0.11 -15.48
C LYS A 288 22.43 -1.19 -14.43
N MET A 289 22.43 -2.46 -14.81
CA MET A 289 22.26 -3.56 -13.88
C MET A 289 23.31 -3.52 -12.76
N SER A 290 24.56 -3.21 -13.10
CA SER A 290 25.64 -3.00 -12.13
C SER A 290 25.35 -1.88 -11.13
N ASP A 291 24.66 -0.80 -11.52
CA ASP A 291 24.24 0.26 -10.61
C ASP A 291 23.08 -0.18 -9.70
N ILE A 292 22.16 -1.03 -10.18
CA ILE A 292 21.11 -1.65 -9.36
C ILE A 292 21.76 -2.53 -8.28
N VAL A 293 22.66 -3.43 -8.67
CA VAL A 293 23.37 -4.35 -7.75
C VAL A 293 24.19 -3.57 -6.72
N ALA A 294 24.86 -2.50 -7.15
CA ALA A 294 25.63 -1.63 -6.26
C ALA A 294 24.76 -0.65 -5.44
N ASN A 295 23.43 -0.67 -5.63
CA ASN A 295 22.48 0.20 -4.97
C ASN A 295 22.74 1.71 -5.20
N ARG A 296 23.18 2.04 -6.41
CA ARG A 296 23.54 3.39 -6.89
C ARG A 296 22.50 4.00 -7.82
N GLU A 297 21.39 3.32 -8.06
CA GLU A 297 20.33 3.85 -8.91
C GLU A 297 19.70 5.13 -8.34
N LYS A 298 19.24 6.02 -9.22
CA LYS A 298 18.42 7.17 -8.82
C LYS A 298 17.13 6.63 -8.21
N ARG A 299 17.04 6.68 -6.89
CA ARG A 299 15.84 6.27 -6.17
C ARG A 299 14.70 7.26 -6.42
N GLU A 300 13.49 6.74 -6.40
CA GLU A 300 12.30 7.55 -6.19
C GLU A 300 12.48 8.44 -4.96
N LYS A 301 11.92 9.65 -5.00
CA LYS A 301 11.87 10.51 -3.83
C LYS A 301 10.54 10.30 -3.11
N LEU A 302 10.62 9.97 -1.83
CA LEU A 302 9.46 9.90 -0.95
C LEU A 302 9.25 11.28 -0.31
N TYR A 303 8.01 11.76 -0.32
CA TYR A 303 7.61 12.97 0.39
C TYR A 303 6.47 12.67 1.35
N MET A 304 6.46 13.41 2.45
CA MET A 304 5.43 13.39 3.49
C MET A 304 4.85 14.80 3.62
N TYR A 305 3.53 14.90 3.67
CA TYR A 305 2.80 16.10 4.00
C TYR A 305 2.27 16.00 5.43
N ASP A 306 2.41 17.06 6.22
CA ASP A 306 1.76 17.22 7.52
C ASP A 306 0.68 18.30 7.41
N ARG A 307 -0.60 17.89 7.44
CA ARG A 307 -1.76 18.80 7.33
C ARG A 307 -1.80 19.84 8.44
N ASN A 308 -1.31 19.51 9.65
CA ASN A 308 -1.36 20.44 10.77
C ASN A 308 -0.32 21.55 10.62
N ALA A 309 0.82 21.24 10.01
CA ALA A 309 1.86 22.22 9.69
C ALA A 309 1.63 22.90 8.33
N ASP A 310 0.79 22.31 7.47
CA ASP A 310 0.65 22.66 6.05
C ASP A 310 1.99 22.63 5.30
N GLU A 311 2.79 21.59 5.56
CA GLU A 311 4.16 21.47 5.06
C GLU A 311 4.43 20.12 4.42
N TRP A 312 5.09 20.15 3.26
CA TRP A 312 5.69 18.99 2.61
C TRP A 312 7.19 18.91 2.95
N CYS A 313 7.69 17.70 3.18
CA CYS A 313 9.11 17.43 3.39
C CYS A 313 9.54 16.08 2.79
N GLU A 314 10.84 15.91 2.55
CA GLU A 314 11.47 14.61 2.37
C GLU A 314 11.80 14.03 3.76
N PRO A 315 11.06 13.01 4.25
CA PRO A 315 11.22 12.58 5.63
C PRO A 315 12.52 11.80 5.83
N VAL A 316 13.29 12.19 6.85
CA VAL A 316 14.40 11.42 7.40
C VAL A 316 13.93 10.85 8.72
N TYR A 317 13.39 9.63 8.68
CA TYR A 317 12.80 9.02 9.86
C TYR A 317 13.86 8.65 10.90
N ARG A 318 13.55 8.94 12.16
CA ARG A 318 14.40 8.67 13.31
C ARG A 318 13.64 7.88 14.37
N ASN A 319 14.31 6.93 15.00
CA ASN A 319 13.72 6.14 16.07
C ASN A 319 14.41 6.38 17.42
N ARG A 320 13.69 6.90 18.43
CA ARG A 320 14.27 7.08 19.78
C ARG A 320 14.48 5.79 20.56
N ALA A 321 13.87 4.68 20.12
CA ALA A 321 13.94 3.38 20.82
C ALA A 321 15.27 2.64 20.58
N ILE A 322 16.03 3.03 19.55
CA ILE A 322 17.31 2.42 19.18
C ILE A 322 18.29 3.55 18.87
N ASN A 323 19.40 3.64 19.59
CA ASN A 323 20.37 4.72 19.48
C ASN A 323 21.41 4.51 18.37
N ASN A 324 21.24 3.47 17.54
CA ASN A 324 22.01 3.29 16.31
C ASN A 324 21.23 3.85 15.11
N ARG A 325 21.89 4.63 14.26
CA ARG A 325 21.27 5.22 13.05
C ARG A 325 21.12 4.21 11.91
N LYS A 326 21.68 3.01 12.04
CA LYS A 326 21.63 1.96 11.00
C LYS A 326 20.23 1.36 10.88
N MET A 327 19.50 1.30 12.00
CA MET A 327 18.14 0.77 12.10
C MET A 327 17.06 1.85 11.96
N ASP A 328 17.41 3.08 11.60
CA ASP A 328 16.42 4.10 11.26
C ASP A 328 15.62 3.62 10.02
N PRO A 329 14.28 3.69 10.05
CA PRO A 329 13.46 3.16 8.96
C PRO A 329 13.61 4.03 7.70
N LYS A 330 13.64 3.39 6.54
CA LYS A 330 13.71 4.09 5.24
C LYS A 330 12.32 4.53 4.76
N PHE A 331 11.28 3.81 5.17
CA PHE A 331 9.89 4.11 4.88
C PHE A 331 9.01 3.50 5.99
N ILE A 332 7.74 3.91 6.01
CA ILE A 332 6.71 3.33 6.88
C ILE A 332 5.73 2.59 5.96
N ASN A 333 5.47 1.31 6.22
CA ASN A 333 4.48 0.55 5.46
C ASN A 333 3.07 0.95 5.94
N THR A 334 2.27 1.51 5.03
CA THR A 334 0.89 1.96 5.27
C THR A 334 -0.15 1.05 4.62
N THR A 335 0.28 0.04 3.86
CA THR A 335 -0.63 -0.82 3.07
C THR A 335 -1.05 -2.08 3.83
N ALA A 336 -0.15 -2.61 4.67
CA ALA A 336 -0.40 -3.83 5.43
C ALA A 336 -1.16 -3.61 6.75
N VAL A 337 -1.56 -2.37 7.07
CA VAL A 337 -2.20 -2.00 8.35
C VAL A 337 -3.50 -1.23 8.12
N PRO A 338 -4.36 -1.05 9.13
CA PRO A 338 -5.53 -0.19 9.04
C PRO A 338 -5.20 1.28 8.83
N TYR A 339 -6.18 2.05 8.39
CA TYR A 339 -6.09 3.49 8.25
C TYR A 339 -5.69 4.17 9.57
N GLY A 340 -4.74 5.11 9.49
CA GLY A 340 -4.19 5.76 10.68
C GLY A 340 -3.10 4.95 11.39
N TYR A 341 -2.69 3.81 10.82
CA TYR A 341 -1.56 3.03 11.31
C TYR A 341 -0.41 2.96 10.29
N GLY A 342 0.78 2.64 10.79
CA GLY A 342 1.97 2.33 10.03
C GLY A 342 2.67 1.11 10.60
N LEU A 343 3.46 0.43 9.77
CA LEU A 343 4.22 -0.76 10.13
C LEU A 343 5.69 -0.56 9.81
N ILE A 344 6.54 -0.90 10.77
CA ILE A 344 7.99 -1.08 10.59
C ILE A 344 8.33 -2.49 11.05
N GLU A 345 9.08 -3.23 10.24
CA GLU A 345 9.61 -4.52 10.62
C GLU A 345 11.00 -4.35 11.26
N LEU A 346 11.21 -4.97 12.41
CA LEU A 346 12.50 -5.04 13.07
C LEU A 346 13.01 -6.48 12.99
N ASN A 347 14.06 -6.70 12.20
CA ASN A 347 14.68 -8.01 12.09
C ASN A 347 15.28 -8.45 13.44
N ALA A 348 15.10 -9.73 13.79
CA ALA A 348 15.55 -10.29 15.06
C ALA A 348 17.07 -10.25 15.24
N MET A 349 17.85 -10.51 14.18
CA MET A 349 19.32 -10.43 14.17
C MET A 349 19.80 -9.02 14.52
N ASP A 350 19.25 -7.99 13.85
CA ASP A 350 19.63 -6.61 14.11
C ASP A 350 19.24 -6.17 15.54
N LEU A 351 18.08 -6.64 16.04
CA LEU A 351 17.64 -6.38 17.41
C LEU A 351 18.53 -7.08 18.46
N ALA A 352 18.91 -8.33 18.23
CA ALA A 352 19.80 -9.08 19.10
C ALA A 352 21.19 -8.41 19.17
N GLU A 353 21.73 -7.98 18.02
CA GLU A 353 22.99 -7.22 17.96
C GLU A 353 22.86 -5.87 18.70
N ALA A 354 21.78 -5.12 18.46
CA ALA A 354 21.53 -3.85 19.13
C ALA A 354 21.39 -4.03 20.66
N TYR A 355 20.73 -5.10 21.11
CA TYR A 355 20.61 -5.44 22.53
C TYR A 355 21.98 -5.74 23.16
N ALA A 356 22.77 -6.62 22.53
CA ALA A 356 24.12 -6.97 23.00
C ALA A 356 25.05 -5.74 23.10
N ASN A 357 24.88 -4.78 22.18
CA ASN A 357 25.64 -3.55 22.16
C ASN A 357 25.07 -2.42 23.05
N ASN A 358 24.04 -2.68 23.87
CA ASN A 358 23.35 -1.69 24.70
C ASN A 358 22.80 -0.49 23.91
N GLN A 359 22.32 -0.74 22.69
CA GLN A 359 21.82 0.28 21.77
C GLN A 359 20.31 0.47 21.83
N ILE A 360 19.57 -0.42 22.51
CA ILE A 360 18.13 -0.30 22.71
C ILE A 360 17.85 0.53 23.98
N THR A 361 17.11 1.61 23.81
CA THR A 361 16.79 2.60 24.85
C THR A 361 15.34 2.51 25.32
N ASP A 362 14.44 1.93 24.54
CA ASP A 362 13.06 1.67 24.96
C ASP A 362 12.99 0.40 25.81
N GLU A 363 12.45 0.51 27.03
CA GLU A 363 12.44 -0.60 28.00
C GLU A 363 11.57 -1.79 27.54
N LYS A 364 10.46 -1.54 26.83
CA LYS A 364 9.60 -2.63 26.32
C LYS A 364 10.31 -3.38 25.19
N LEU A 365 10.91 -2.64 24.27
CA LEU A 365 11.68 -3.25 23.19
C LEU A 365 12.90 -3.99 23.72
N LYS A 366 13.53 -3.47 24.79
CA LYS A 366 14.66 -4.12 25.47
C LYS A 366 14.26 -5.42 26.15
N GLU A 367 13.10 -5.47 26.81
CA GLU A 367 12.53 -6.69 27.37
C GLU A 367 12.29 -7.74 26.28
N ILE A 368 11.69 -7.35 25.15
CA ILE A 368 11.47 -8.25 24.02
C ILE A 368 12.81 -8.76 23.47
N ALA A 369 13.74 -7.86 23.18
CA ALA A 369 15.03 -8.20 22.59
C ALA A 369 15.90 -9.07 23.51
N SER A 370 15.75 -8.97 24.83
CA SER A 370 16.46 -9.82 25.80
C SER A 370 16.14 -11.32 25.68
N ASN A 371 15.01 -11.65 25.04
CA ASN A 371 14.53 -13.02 24.84
C ASN A 371 14.64 -13.48 23.38
N LEU A 372 15.08 -12.62 22.46
CA LEU A 372 15.21 -12.95 21.04
C LEU A 372 16.54 -13.64 20.73
N LYS A 373 16.50 -14.57 19.79
CA LYS A 373 17.65 -15.12 19.08
C LYS A 373 17.76 -14.52 17.69
N GLU A 374 18.95 -14.63 17.08
CA GLU A 374 19.22 -14.04 15.75
C GLU A 374 18.34 -14.65 14.65
N GLU A 375 17.96 -15.92 14.80
CA GLU A 375 17.11 -16.67 13.86
C GLU A 375 15.60 -16.54 14.13
N ASP A 376 15.20 -15.78 15.14
CA ASP A 376 13.77 -15.60 15.45
C ASP A 376 13.04 -14.80 14.36
N ASN A 377 11.72 -14.98 14.30
CA ASN A 377 10.84 -14.15 13.50
C ASN A 377 10.96 -12.67 13.93
N PRO A 378 10.72 -11.72 13.00
CA PRO A 378 10.84 -10.29 13.28
C PRO A 378 9.84 -9.81 14.34
N VAL A 379 10.18 -8.67 14.95
CA VAL A 379 9.26 -7.91 15.80
C VAL A 379 8.59 -6.84 14.95
N LEU A 380 7.25 -6.80 14.96
CA LEU A 380 6.50 -5.75 14.29
C LEU A 380 6.43 -4.52 15.20
N MET A 381 6.90 -3.38 14.70
CA MET A 381 6.67 -2.07 15.32
C MET A 381 5.46 -1.42 14.66
N ILE A 382 4.36 -1.37 15.41
CA ILE A 382 3.10 -0.76 14.98
C ILE A 382 3.10 0.70 15.41
N LEU A 383 2.89 1.58 14.43
CA LEU A 383 2.74 3.02 14.61
C LEU A 383 1.27 3.37 14.56
N LYS A 384 0.68 3.82 15.67
CA LYS A 384 -0.63 4.47 15.66
C LYS A 384 -0.43 5.98 15.54
N PHE A 385 -0.70 6.54 14.36
CA PHE A 385 -0.43 7.96 14.11
C PHE A 385 -1.24 8.88 15.03
N LYS A 386 -0.63 9.98 15.42
CA LYS A 386 -1.25 11.05 16.20
C LYS A 386 -1.95 12.01 15.23
N ASN A 387 -3.15 12.42 15.60
CA ASN A 387 -3.93 13.42 14.86
C ASN A 387 -3.44 14.85 15.14
#